data_AF-A0A554J8F9-F1
#
_entry.id   AF-A0A554J8F9-F1
#
_cell.length_a   1.000
_cell.length_b   1.000
_cell.length_c   1.000
_cell.angle_alpha   90.00
_cell.angle_beta   90.00
_cell.angle_gamma   90.00
#
_symmetry.space_group_name_H-M   'P 1'
#
loop_
_entity.id
_entity.type
_entity.pdbx_description
1 polymer ?
#
loop_
_entity_poly.entity_id
_entity_poly.type
_entity_poly.pdbx_seq_one_letter_code
_entity_poly.pdbx_strand_id
1 'polypeptide(L)' 'MEARHESVLMKEVLEALDVQPGDTVVDATIGGAGHFTKLLTELGEGGVIVGIDADPEAVA' A
#
# COMPACT_ATOMS: atom_id res chain seq x y z
N MET A 1 -20.26 -12.62 10.67
CA MET A 1 -19.08 -11.74 10.63
C MET A 1 -18.43 -11.96 9.28
N GLU A 2 -18.45 -10.96 8.42
CA GLU A 2 -17.66 -11.03 7.19
C GLU A 2 -16.18 -10.99 7.56
N ALA A 3 -15.39 -11.86 6.94
CA ALA A 3 -13.95 -11.88 7.15
C ALA A 3 -13.35 -10.60 6.56
N ARG A 4 -12.87 -9.70 7.41
CA ARG A 4 -12.11 -8.54 6.97
C ARG A 4 -10.68 -8.98 6.72
N HIS A 5 -10.19 -8.76 5.50
CA HIS A 5 -8.79 -8.99 5.18
C HIS A 5 -7.92 -7.95 5.93
N GLU A 6 -6.91 -8.44 6.64
CA GLU A 6 -5.89 -7.61 7.29
C GLU A 6 -4.54 -7.90 6.63
N SER A 7 -3.86 -6.85 6.17
CA SER A 7 -2.55 -7.00 5.56
C SER A 7 -1.51 -7.45 6.58
N VAL A 8 -0.73 -8.44 6.17
CA VAL A 8 0.29 -9.07 7.00
C VAL A 8 1.44 -8.10 7.28
N LEU A 9 1.92 -8.05 8.52
CA LEU A 9 3.07 -7.23 8.95
C LEU A 9 2.93 -5.73 8.62
N MET A 10 1.72 -5.18 8.74
CA MET A 10 1.46 -3.78 8.41
C MET A 10 2.41 -2.81 9.14
N LYS A 11 2.61 -3.01 10.44
CA LYS A 11 3.43 -2.12 11.26
C LYS A 11 4.90 -2.19 10.82
N GLU A 12 5.42 -3.39 10.67
CA GLU A 12 6.80 -3.65 10.31
C GLU A 12 7.14 -3.11 8.91
N VAL A 13 6.20 -3.20 7.97
CA VAL A 13 6.35 -2.61 6.62
C VAL A 13 6.43 -1.08 6.69
N LEU A 14 5.56 -0.43 7.46
CA LEU A 14 5.59 1.03 7.61
C LEU A 14 6.88 1.50 8.29
N GLU A 15 7.32 0.80 9.34
CA GLU A 15 8.57 1.11 10.05
C GLU A 15 9.81 0.86 9.19
N ALA A 16 9.82 -0.21 8.38
CA ALA A 16 10.97 -0.57 7.56
C ALA A 16 11.12 0.29 6.31
N LEU A 17 10.01 0.67 5.67
CA LEU A 17 10.04 1.54 4.50
C LEU A 17 10.28 3.01 4.87
N ASP A 18 9.88 3.43 6.09
CA ASP A 18 10.06 4.78 6.62
C ASP A 18 9.65 5.86 5.59
N VAL A 19 8.48 5.65 4.98
CA VAL A 19 7.95 6.52 3.93
C VAL A 19 7.70 7.91 4.49
N GLN A 20 8.23 8.92 3.82
CA GLN A 20 8.05 10.32 4.18
C GLN A 20 7.00 10.99 3.28
N PRO A 21 6.36 12.08 3.76
CA PRO A 21 5.46 12.86 2.92
C PRO A 21 6.15 13.37 1.65
N GLY A 22 5.49 13.21 0.50
CA GLY A 22 6.03 13.62 -0.80
C GLY A 22 6.93 12.59 -1.48
N ASP A 23 7.21 11.44 -0.86
CA ASP A 23 7.99 10.37 -1.49
C ASP A 23 7.27 9.75 -2.70
N THR A 24 8.00 8.93 -3.45
CA THR A 24 7.44 8.05 -4.48
C THR A 24 7.62 6.59 -4.06
N VAL A 25 6.51 5.86 -3.93
CA VAL A 25 6.48 4.46 -3.48
C VAL A 25 5.92 3.56 -4.57
N VAL A 26 6.45 2.35 -4.67
CA VAL A 26 5.91 1.30 -5.54
C VAL A 26 5.43 0.13 -4.66
N ASP A 27 4.14 -0.15 -4.70
CA ASP A 27 3.58 -1.41 -4.20
C ASP A 27 3.51 -2.39 -5.37
N ALA A 28 4.47 -3.31 -5.42
CA ALA A 28 4.62 -4.24 -6.53
C ALA A 28 3.63 -5.42 -6.50
N THR A 29 2.79 -5.51 -5.46
CA THR A 29 1.84 -6.60 -5.24
C THR A 29 0.57 -6.06 -4.57
N ILE A 30 -0.08 -5.08 -5.21
CA ILE A 30 -1.17 -4.30 -4.60
C ILE A 30 -2.28 -5.20 -4.04
N GLY A 31 -2.65 -6.29 -4.73
CA GLY A 31 -3.67 -7.24 -4.29
C GLY A 31 -4.96 -6.55 -3.83
N GLY A 32 -5.34 -6.76 -2.57
CA GLY A 32 -6.50 -6.09 -1.94
C GLY A 32 -6.25 -4.64 -1.47
N ALA A 33 -5.16 -4.01 -1.88
CA ALA A 33 -4.75 -2.63 -1.61
C ALA A 33 -4.58 -2.24 -0.12
N GLY A 34 -4.38 -3.21 0.78
CA GLY A 34 -4.30 -2.93 2.21
C GLY A 34 -3.03 -2.20 2.65
N HIS A 35 -1.84 -2.63 2.20
CA HIS A 35 -0.58 -1.89 2.41
C HIS A 35 -0.57 -0.58 1.63
N PHE A 36 -0.94 -0.63 0.34
CA PHE A 36 -1.09 0.54 -0.53
C PHE A 36 -1.85 1.70 0.14
N THR A 37 -3.02 1.42 0.73
CA THR A 37 -3.86 2.45 1.35
C THR A 37 -3.18 3.10 2.56
N LYS A 38 -2.43 2.32 3.35
CA LYS A 38 -1.68 2.84 4.49
C LYS A 38 -0.50 3.70 4.04
N LEU A 39 0.27 3.23 3.06
CA LEU A 39 1.39 3.97 2.49
C LEU A 39 0.93 5.29 1.85
N LEU A 40 -0.20 5.27 1.12
CA LEU A 40 -0.81 6.49 0.57
C LEU A 40 -1.17 7.52 1.65
N THR A 41 -1.58 7.05 2.84
CA THR A 41 -1.89 7.93 3.97
C THR A 41 -0.63 8.63 4.49
N GLU A 42 0.48 7.89 4.64
CA GLU A 42 1.77 8.44 5.09
C GLU A 42 2.39 9.42 4.07
N LEU A 43 2.20 9.15 2.77
CA LEU A 43 2.70 9.99 1.69
C LEU A 43 2.11 11.41 1.65
N GLY A 44 0.89 11.58 2.16
CA GLY A 44 0.22 12.87 2.23
C GLY A 44 0.06 13.57 0.87
N GLU A 45 -0.09 14.89 0.91
CA GLU A 45 -0.24 15.71 -0.30
C GLU A 45 1.09 15.82 -1.05
N GLY A 46 1.06 15.57 -2.36
CA GLY A 46 2.25 15.64 -3.22
C GLY A 46 3.06 14.34 -3.31
N GLY A 47 2.76 13.34 -2.48
CA GLY A 47 3.34 12.00 -2.62
C GLY A 47 2.74 11.22 -3.78
N VAL A 48 3.51 10.26 -4.29
CA VAL A 48 3.10 9.40 -5.41
C VAL A 48 3.21 7.94 -4.98
N ILE A 49 2.19 7.17 -5.27
CA ILE A 49 2.23 5.71 -5.10
C ILE A 49 1.78 5.03 -6.38
N VAL A 50 2.51 4.00 -6.80
CA VAL A 50 2.21 3.19 -7.98
C VAL A 50 1.93 1.77 -7.53
N GLY A 51 0.75 1.26 -7.89
CA GLY A 51 0.34 -0.11 -7.59
C GLY A 51 0.50 -1.00 -8.82
N ILE A 52 1.05 -2.19 -8.62
CA ILE A 52 1.22 -3.21 -9.65
C ILE A 52 0.66 -4.51 -9.11
N ASP A 53 -0.11 -5.22 -9.92
CA ASP A 53 -0.41 -6.63 -9.73
C ASP A 53 -0.35 -7.37 -11.06
N ALA A 54 -0.10 -8.68 -11.00
CA ALA A 54 -0.21 -9.55 -12.16
C ALA A 54 -1.66 -10.01 -12.37
N ASP A 55 -2.47 -10.05 -11.31
CA ASP A 55 -3.90 -10.36 -11.40
C ASP A 55 -4.68 -9.16 -11.94
N PRO A 56 -5.33 -9.26 -13.12
CA PRO A 56 -6.14 -8.19 -13.66
C PRO A 56 -7.27 -7.74 -12.73
N GLU A 57 -7.82 -8.64 -11.91
CA GLU A 57 -8.91 -8.30 -10.98
C GLU A 57 -8.44 -7.39 -9.83
N ALA A 58 -7.13 -7.41 -9.48
CA ALA A 58 -6.56 -6.52 -8.48
C ALA A 58 -6.35 -5.09 -8.98
N VAL A 59 -6.43 -4.87 -10.30
CA VAL A 59 -6.24 -3.56 -10.96
C VAL A 59 -7.47 -3.08 -11.75
N ALA A 60 -8.59 -3.81 -11.68
CA ALA A 60 -9.81 -3.57 -12.45
C ALA A 60 -10.71 -2.46 -11.87
#